data_AF-A0AAU6D1D9-F1
#
_entry.id   AF-A0AAU6D1D9-F1
#
_cell.length_a   1.000
_cell.length_b   1.000
_cell.length_c   1.000
_cell.angle_alpha   90.00
_cell.angle_beta   90.00
_cell.angle_gamma   90.00
#
_symmetry.space_group_name_H-M   'P 1'
#
loop_
_entity.id
_entity.type
_entity.pdbx_description
1 polymer ?
#
loop_
_entity_poly.entity_id
_entity_poly.type
_entity_poly.pdbx_seq_one_letter_code
_entity_poly.pdbx_strand_id
1 'polypeptide(L)'
;MTAPAYVRAVTVYYRESGELACVLVDALCGPLVSMNGKQLVGRVPSELTDEFHAYQEGRGMSPTISVEGDAASDEFGIMVRAQRAGDILLSRAVFARCDGWAHTVHDCIPRDEWTVR
;
A
#
# COMPACT_ATOMS: atom_id res chain seq x y z
N MET A 1 -22.97 6.54 -29.01
CA MET A 1 -22.58 5.73 -27.84
C MET A 1 -21.43 6.43 -27.15
N THR A 2 -21.59 6.85 -25.90
CA THR A 2 -20.54 7.47 -25.10
C THR A 2 -19.71 6.36 -24.46
N ALA A 3 -18.38 6.51 -24.42
CA ALA A 3 -17.52 5.57 -23.69
C ALA A 3 -17.92 5.55 -22.20
N PRO A 4 -17.87 4.38 -21.54
CA PRO A 4 -18.16 4.30 -20.10
C PRO A 4 -17.14 5.10 -19.28
N ALA A 5 -17.57 5.58 -18.12
CA ALA A 5 -16.65 6.20 -17.16
C ALA A 5 -15.70 5.13 -16.58
N TYR A 6 -14.44 5.51 -16.35
CA TYR A 6 -13.40 4.67 -15.80
C TYR A 6 -12.80 5.32 -14.56
N VAL A 7 -12.46 4.49 -13.57
CA VAL A 7 -11.78 4.90 -12.33
C VAL A 7 -10.45 4.15 -12.23
N ARG A 8 -9.45 4.80 -11.65
CA ARG A 8 -8.12 4.22 -11.48
C ARG A 8 -8.07 3.40 -10.20
N ALA A 9 -8.51 2.13 -10.30
CA ALA A 9 -8.57 1.20 -9.18
C ALA A 9 -7.19 0.69 -8.72
N VAL A 10 -6.26 0.55 -9.67
CA VAL A 10 -4.90 0.07 -9.43
C VAL A 10 -3.93 0.91 -10.25
N THR A 11 -2.87 1.37 -9.61
CA THR A 11 -1.78 2.10 -10.24
C THR A 11 -0.53 1.25 -10.19
N VAL A 12 0.14 1.10 -11.33
CA VAL A 12 1.37 0.31 -11.45
C VAL A 12 2.49 1.23 -11.92
N TYR A 13 3.63 1.17 -11.23
CA TYR A 13 4.83 1.89 -11.60
C TYR A 13 5.93 0.90 -11.99
N TYR A 14 6.61 1.24 -13.08
CA TYR A 14 7.79 0.54 -13.55
C TYR A 14 8.99 1.48 -13.47
N ARG A 15 10.17 0.91 -13.22
CA ARG A 15 11.43 1.63 -13.39
C ARG A 15 11.66 1.88 -14.88
N GLU A 16 12.50 2.87 -15.22
CA GLU A 16 12.87 3.15 -16.61
C GLU A 16 13.49 1.95 -17.33
N SER A 17 14.14 1.06 -16.58
CA SER A 17 14.70 -0.21 -17.05
C SER A 17 13.65 -1.31 -17.34
N GLY A 18 12.37 -1.07 -17.03
CA GLY A 18 11.24 -1.94 -17.38
C GLY A 18 10.77 -2.90 -16.29
N GLU A 19 11.44 -2.96 -15.14
CA GLU A 19 11.03 -3.79 -14.00
C GLU A 19 9.93 -3.13 -13.17
N LEU A 20 9.04 -3.95 -12.60
CA LEU A 20 7.98 -3.49 -11.70
C LEU A 20 8.60 -2.85 -10.44
N ALA A 21 8.24 -1.60 -10.16
CA ALA A 21 8.65 -0.88 -8.96
C ALA A 21 7.66 -1.13 -7.82
N CYS A 22 6.39 -0.78 -8.06
CA CYS A 22 5.32 -0.97 -7.08
C CYS A 22 3.93 -1.00 -7.74
N VAL A 23 2.98 -1.56 -7.01
CA VAL A 23 1.56 -1.58 -7.30
C VAL A 23 0.83 -0.94 -6.13
N LEU A 24 -0.01 0.05 -6.42
CA LEU A 24 -0.84 0.69 -5.42
C LEU A 24 -2.31 0.41 -5.72
N VAL A 25 -3.04 0.01 -4.69
CA VAL A 25 -4.47 -0.29 -4.77
C VAL A 25 -5.24 0.85 -4.14
N ASP A 26 -6.17 1.46 -4.87
CA ASP A 26 -6.98 2.57 -4.36
C ASP A 26 -7.90 2.11 -3.23
N ALA A 27 -8.03 2.92 -2.17
CA ALA A 27 -8.79 2.56 -0.98
C ALA A 27 -10.31 2.42 -1.20
N LEU A 28 -10.87 3.11 -2.19
CA LEU A 28 -12.32 3.19 -2.41
C LEU A 28 -12.77 2.39 -3.63
N CYS A 29 -12.06 2.50 -4.74
CA CYS A 29 -12.42 1.85 -6.00
C CYS A 29 -11.49 0.69 -6.37
N GLY A 30 -10.45 0.45 -5.57
CA GLY A 30 -9.55 -0.69 -5.74
C GLY A 30 -10.25 -2.02 -5.45
N PRO A 31 -9.69 -3.13 -5.98
CA PRO A 31 -10.13 -4.46 -5.59
C PRO A 31 -9.95 -4.70 -4.09
N LEU A 32 -10.80 -5.56 -3.53
CA LEU A 32 -10.57 -6.10 -2.19
C LEU A 32 -9.30 -6.97 -2.23
N VAL A 33 -8.28 -6.55 -1.51
CA VAL A 33 -7.05 -7.34 -1.32
C VAL A 33 -6.98 -7.83 0.11
N SER A 34 -6.67 -9.11 0.28
CA SER A 34 -6.53 -9.74 1.59
C SER A 34 -5.25 -10.55 1.72
N MET A 35 -4.66 -10.53 2.91
CA MET A 35 -3.53 -11.37 3.29
C MET A 35 -3.93 -12.21 4.51
N ASN A 36 -3.92 -13.53 4.38
CA ASN A 36 -4.29 -14.45 5.46
C ASN A 36 -5.64 -14.11 6.12
N GLY A 37 -6.65 -13.83 5.28
CA GLY A 37 -8.00 -13.48 5.72
C GLY A 37 -8.18 -12.05 6.24
N LYS A 38 -7.11 -11.25 6.34
CA LYS A 38 -7.18 -9.83 6.72
C LYS A 38 -7.26 -8.94 5.49
N GLN A 39 -8.28 -8.10 5.41
CA GLN A 39 -8.44 -7.12 4.34
C GLN A 39 -7.46 -5.97 4.52
N LEU A 40 -6.75 -5.59 3.45
CA LEU A 40 -5.74 -4.54 3.46
C LEU A 40 -6.25 -3.20 2.91
N VAL A 41 -7.39 -3.21 2.23
CA VAL A 41 -7.95 -2.07 1.49
C VAL A 41 -9.32 -1.72 2.08
N GLY A 42 -9.61 -0.43 2.22
CA GLY A 42 -10.91 0.06 2.69
C GLY A 42 -11.16 -0.08 4.19
N ARG A 43 -10.13 -0.34 5.00
CA ARG A 43 -10.23 -0.46 6.47
C ARG A 43 -9.88 0.86 7.16
N VAL A 44 -10.21 0.99 8.45
CA VAL A 44 -9.68 2.07 9.29
C VAL A 44 -8.15 1.90 9.39
N PRO A 45 -7.34 2.90 8.99
CA PRO A 45 -5.88 2.74 8.92
C PRO A 45 -5.24 2.33 10.25
N SER A 46 -5.65 2.92 11.38
CA SER A 46 -5.07 2.61 12.69
C SER A 46 -5.35 1.17 13.13
N GLU A 47 -6.59 0.68 12.95
CA GLU A 47 -6.94 -0.71 13.27
C GLU A 47 -6.12 -1.70 12.43
N LEU A 48 -5.99 -1.42 11.13
CA LEU A 48 -5.23 -2.28 10.25
C LEU A 48 -3.73 -2.24 10.58
N THR A 49 -3.19 -1.08 10.93
CA THR A 49 -1.80 -0.94 11.41
C THR A 49 -1.55 -1.83 12.63
N ASP A 50 -2.40 -1.77 13.65
CA ASP A 50 -2.26 -2.58 14.86
C ASP A 50 -2.37 -4.09 14.54
N GLU A 51 -3.34 -4.49 13.70
CA GLU A 51 -3.49 -5.88 13.25
C GLU A 51 -2.27 -6.37 12.44
N PHE A 52 -1.70 -5.51 11.60
CA PHE A 52 -0.56 -5.84 10.75
C PHE A 52 0.74 -5.94 11.55
N HIS A 53 0.94 -5.07 12.54
CA HIS A 53 2.06 -5.16 13.48
C HIS A 53 1.97 -6.44 14.32
N ALA A 54 0.80 -6.73 14.91
CA ALA A 54 0.60 -7.97 15.66
C ALA A 54 0.84 -9.22 14.80
N TYR A 55 0.47 -9.17 13.52
CA TYR A 55 0.72 -10.25 12.56
C TYR A 55 2.22 -10.46 12.25
N GLN A 56 3.00 -9.38 12.21
CA GLN A 56 4.46 -9.42 12.04
C GLN A 56 5.15 -9.95 13.31
N GLU A 57 4.80 -9.41 14.47
CA GLU A 57 5.33 -9.83 15.77
C GLU A 57 5.06 -11.32 16.04
N GLY A 58 3.85 -11.81 15.71
CA GLY A 58 3.49 -13.22 15.81
C GLY A 58 4.31 -14.16 14.93
N ARG A 59 5.09 -13.62 13.97
CA ARG A 59 6.05 -14.36 13.13
C ARG A 59 7.51 -14.13 13.52
N GLY A 60 7.76 -13.39 14.61
CA GLY A 60 9.12 -13.01 15.01
C GLY A 60 9.74 -11.94 14.12
N MET A 61 8.92 -11.21 13.36
CA MET A 61 9.35 -10.08 12.54
C MET A 61 9.21 -8.79 13.35
N SER A 62 10.06 -7.80 13.04
CA SER A 62 9.97 -6.47 13.64
C SER A 62 9.06 -5.57 12.80
N PRO A 63 7.94 -5.05 13.34
CA PRO A 63 7.12 -4.08 12.62
C PRO A 63 7.89 -2.80 12.30
N THR A 64 7.63 -2.22 11.13
CA THR A 64 8.23 -0.94 10.72
C THR A 64 7.17 0.10 10.43
N ILE A 65 7.51 1.36 10.70
CA ILE A 65 6.69 2.53 10.40
C ILE A 65 7.48 3.42 9.46
N SER A 66 6.85 3.88 8.38
CA SER A 66 7.43 4.82 7.43
C SER A 66 7.57 6.22 8.06
N VAL A 67 8.34 7.10 7.42
CA VAL A 67 8.45 8.50 7.87
C VAL A 67 7.11 9.25 7.87
N GLU A 68 6.13 8.78 7.10
CA GLU A 68 4.76 9.33 7.03
C GLU A 68 3.81 8.69 8.05
N GLY A 69 4.28 7.74 8.86
CA GLY A 69 3.46 7.05 9.86
C GLY A 69 2.71 5.83 9.34
N ASP A 70 3.03 5.35 8.13
CA ASP A 70 2.39 4.20 7.50
C ASP A 70 3.05 2.88 7.95
N ALA A 71 2.23 1.86 8.27
CA ALA A 71 2.76 0.54 8.63
C ALA A 71 3.37 -0.16 7.42
N ALA A 72 4.54 -0.74 7.59
CA ALA A 72 5.28 -1.39 6.50
C ALA A 72 5.88 -2.73 6.91
N SER A 73 6.25 -3.50 5.90
CA SER A 73 7.02 -4.73 6.02
C SER A 73 7.83 -4.93 4.74
N ASP A 74 9.14 -4.74 4.82
CA ASP A 74 10.03 -4.94 3.68
C ASP A 74 10.13 -6.41 3.28
N GLU A 75 10.00 -7.31 4.25
CA GLU A 75 10.00 -8.76 4.02
C GLU A 75 8.74 -9.23 3.26
N PHE A 76 7.56 -8.67 3.57
CA PHE A 76 6.36 -8.94 2.76
C PHE A 76 6.27 -8.08 1.49
N GLY A 77 7.09 -7.03 1.38
CA GLY A 77 6.98 -6.06 0.30
C GLY A 77 5.67 -5.27 0.36
N ILE A 78 5.17 -4.97 1.56
CA ILE A 78 3.87 -4.33 1.78
C ILE A 78 4.03 -3.04 2.57
N MET A 79 3.29 -2.00 2.17
CA MET A 79 3.01 -0.83 3.01
C MET A 79 1.50 -0.55 3.01
N VAL A 80 0.94 -0.35 4.20
CA VAL A 80 -0.45 0.04 4.42
C VAL A 80 -0.47 1.54 4.63
N ARG A 81 -1.05 2.27 3.66
CA ARG A 81 -1.13 3.73 3.70
C ARG A 81 -2.55 4.21 3.98
N ALA A 82 -2.69 5.37 4.59
CA ALA A 82 -3.97 6.04 4.67
C ALA A 82 -4.29 6.83 3.39
N GLN A 83 -5.52 6.70 2.88
CA GLN A 83 -6.06 7.46 1.75
C GLN A 83 -7.41 8.08 2.15
N ARG A 84 -7.61 9.35 1.83
CA ARG A 84 -8.83 10.11 2.02
C ARG A 84 -9.85 9.73 0.96
N ALA A 85 -11.01 9.29 1.43
CA ALA A 85 -12.20 9.04 0.63
C ALA A 85 -13.29 10.01 1.09
N GLY A 86 -13.26 11.24 0.59
CA GLY A 86 -14.12 12.32 1.09
C GLY A 86 -13.73 12.73 2.53
N ASP A 87 -14.66 12.54 3.46
CA ASP A 87 -14.47 12.94 4.87
C ASP A 87 -13.85 11.84 5.75
N ILE A 88 -13.64 10.65 5.20
CA ILE A 88 -13.05 9.51 5.93
C ILE A 88 -11.65 9.18 5.43
N LEU A 89 -10.85 8.55 6.29
CA LEU A 89 -9.58 7.92 5.92
C LEU A 89 -9.76 6.42 5.88
N LEU A 90 -9.33 5.81 4.77
CA LEU A 90 -9.37 4.38 4.52
C LEU A 90 -7.97 3.87 4.19
N SER A 91 -7.73 2.59 4.44
CA SER A 91 -6.47 1.96 4.08
C SER A 91 -6.36 1.72 2.58
N ARG A 92 -5.20 2.03 2.02
CA ARG A 92 -4.77 1.63 0.68
C ARG A 92 -3.54 0.74 0.82
N ALA A 93 -3.43 -0.28 -0.03
CA ALA A 93 -2.29 -1.19 0.00
C ALA A 93 -1.27 -0.82 -1.08
N VAL A 94 0.00 -0.84 -0.71
CA VAL A 94 1.13 -0.76 -1.63
C VAL A 94 1.88 -2.08 -1.59
N PHE A 95 2.16 -2.63 -2.75
CA PHE A 95 3.01 -3.79 -2.95
C PHE A 95 4.26 -3.36 -3.71
N ALA A 96 5.44 -3.68 -3.20
CA ALA A 96 6.69 -3.36 -3.85
C ALA A 96 7.72 -4.46 -3.64
N ARG A 97 8.71 -4.53 -4.53
CA ARG A 97 9.84 -5.45 -4.39
C ARG A 97 11.14 -4.65 -4.37
N CYS A 98 11.77 -4.59 -3.20
CA CYS A 98 12.97 -3.79 -2.93
C CYS A 98 14.30 -4.41 -3.43
N ASP A 99 14.27 -5.31 -4.41
CA ASP A 99 15.40 -6.23 -4.71
C ASP A 99 16.64 -5.50 -5.27
N GLY A 100 17.53 -5.09 -4.37
CA GLY A 100 18.84 -4.50 -4.65
C GLY A 100 18.86 -3.04 -5.12
N TRP A 101 17.70 -2.46 -5.46
CA TRP A 101 17.59 -1.09 -5.99
C TRP A 101 16.94 -0.09 -5.03
N ALA A 102 16.25 -0.57 -3.99
CA ALA A 102 15.59 0.21 -2.96
C ALA A 102 15.96 -0.36 -1.59
N HIS A 103 16.04 0.49 -0.56
CA HIS A 103 16.36 0.02 0.79
C HIS A 103 15.10 -0.47 1.52
N THR A 104 13.96 0.16 1.24
CA THR A 104 12.66 -0.12 1.86
C THR A 104 11.52 -0.03 0.86
N VAL A 105 10.34 -0.54 1.22
CA VAL A 105 9.10 -0.39 0.43
C VAL A 105 8.77 1.07 0.21
N HIS A 106 9.07 1.94 1.18
CA HIS A 106 8.93 3.39 1.07
C HIS A 106 9.67 3.95 -0.16
N ASP A 107 10.91 3.51 -0.39
CA ASP A 107 11.76 4.01 -1.48
C ASP A 107 11.26 3.59 -2.86
N CYS A 108 10.36 2.61 -2.91
CA CYS A 108 9.78 2.12 -4.16
C CYS A 108 8.61 2.99 -4.66
N ILE A 109 8.10 3.88 -3.80
CA ILE A 109 6.90 4.68 -4.08
C ILE A 109 7.32 6.02 -4.72
N PRO A 110 6.85 6.34 -5.93
CA PRO A 110 7.14 7.61 -6.57
C PRO A 110 6.72 8.81 -5.72
N ARG A 111 7.50 9.90 -5.79
CA ARG A 111 7.28 11.12 -5.00
C ARG A 111 5.83 11.62 -5.06
N ASP A 112 5.21 11.60 -6.24
CA ASP A 112 3.87 12.16 -6.44
C ASP A 112 2.78 11.35 -5.72
N GLU A 113 2.97 10.05 -5.50
CA GLU A 113 2.02 9.21 -4.76
C GLU A 113 1.95 9.55 -3.27
N TRP A 114 2.94 10.26 -2.72
CA TRP A 114 2.88 10.77 -1.35
C TRP A 114 1.93 11.95 -1.18
N THR A 115 1.63 12.65 -2.28
CA THR A 115 0.64 13.75 -2.29
C THR A 115 -0.78 13.25 -2.46
N VAL A 116 -0.97 12.00 -2.89
CA VAL A 116 -2.27 11.34 -2.99
C VAL A 116 -2.71 10.98 -1.57
N ARG A 117 -3.44 11.92 -0.96
CA ARG A 117 -4.22 11.71 0.25
C ARG A 117 -5.58 11.24 -0.17
#